data_AF-A0A6G0AF52-F1
#
_entry.id   AF-A0A6G0AF52-F1
#
_cell.length_a   1.000
_cell.length_b   1.000
_cell.length_c   1.000
_cell.angle_alpha   90.00
_cell.angle_beta   90.00
_cell.angle_gamma   90.00
#
_symmetry.space_group_name_H-M   'P 1'
#
loop_
_entity.id
_entity.type
_entity.pdbx_description
1 polymer ?
#
loop_
_entity_poly.entity_id
_entity_poly.type
_entity_poly.pdbx_seq_one_letter_code
_entity_poly.pdbx_strand_id
1 'polypeptide(L)'
;MIVISPYNEIILPCYHFANDKINIDRPIGEIRKSDKIKHFLDMEGRFTFCEGCTVNCYFEPSFAFPTNLYAISSLTSKFKYSYNKLIKQKIKKLSKSGSDRKIISKSESN
;
A
#
# COMPACT_ATOMS: atom_id res chain seq x y z
N MET A 1 -0.78 -9.65 -8.43
CA MET A 1 -1.05 -8.32 -9.06
C MET A 1 -0.45 -8.32 -10.47
N ILE A 2 -0.90 -7.51 -11.45
CA ILE A 2 -0.17 -7.35 -12.74
C ILE A 2 0.22 -5.89 -12.93
N VAL A 3 1.48 -5.66 -13.21
CA VAL A 3 2.04 -4.35 -13.54
C VAL A 3 2.41 -4.36 -15.02
N ILE A 4 1.87 -3.39 -15.77
CA ILE A 4 2.18 -3.22 -17.19
C ILE A 4 3.12 -2.02 -17.32
N SER A 5 4.27 -2.24 -17.97
CA SER A 5 5.27 -1.21 -18.26
C SER A 5 4.79 -0.32 -19.42
N PRO A 6 5.33 0.90 -19.57
CA PRO A 6 5.03 1.75 -20.73
C PRO A 6 5.49 1.14 -22.06
N TYR A 7 6.28 0.07 -22.03
CA TYR A 7 6.79 -0.66 -23.20
C TYR A 7 5.92 -1.86 -23.58
N ASN A 8 4.69 -1.95 -23.06
CA ASN A 8 3.78 -3.07 -23.31
C ASN A 8 4.32 -4.42 -22.81
N GLU A 9 4.97 -4.40 -21.64
CA GLU A 9 5.53 -5.58 -20.96
C GLU A 9 4.86 -5.76 -19.60
N ILE A 10 4.58 -6.99 -19.20
CA ILE A 10 4.22 -7.34 -17.83
C ILE A 10 5.49 -7.49 -17.01
N ILE A 11 5.59 -6.75 -15.91
CA ILE A 11 6.72 -6.80 -14.98
C ILE A 11 6.42 -7.81 -13.86
N LEU A 12 7.37 -8.70 -13.56
CA LEU A 12 7.28 -9.76 -12.55
C LEU A 12 8.45 -9.72 -11.55
N PRO A 13 8.23 -10.14 -10.28
CA PRO A 13 6.91 -10.37 -9.67
C PRO A 13 6.20 -9.06 -9.31
N CYS A 14 6.94 -7.97 -9.16
CA CYS A 14 6.42 -6.65 -8.77
C CYS A 14 7.20 -5.53 -9.46
N TYR A 15 6.63 -4.32 -9.45
CA TYR A 15 7.26 -3.16 -10.07
C TYR A 15 8.55 -2.69 -9.35
N HIS A 16 8.73 -3.06 -8.08
CA HIS A 16 9.91 -2.64 -7.30
C HIS A 16 11.17 -3.33 -7.76
N PHE A 17 11.09 -4.65 -7.91
CA PHE A 17 12.27 -5.45 -8.25
C PHE A 17 12.37 -5.72 -9.75
N ALA A 18 11.24 -5.87 -10.44
CA ALA A 18 11.21 -6.08 -11.89
C ALA A 18 12.19 -7.15 -12.39
N ASN A 19 12.27 -8.27 -11.66
CA ASN A 19 13.23 -9.34 -11.91
C ASN A 19 13.04 -9.99 -13.29
N ASP A 20 11.81 -10.01 -13.78
CA ASP A 20 11.48 -10.63 -15.06
C ASP A 20 10.38 -9.85 -15.79
N LYS A 21 10.28 -10.06 -17.10
CA LYS A 21 9.32 -9.40 -17.97
C LYS A 21 8.69 -10.37 -18.96
N ILE A 22 7.46 -10.07 -19.35
CA ILE A 22 6.73 -10.79 -20.40
C ILE A 22 6.12 -9.79 -21.36
N ASN A 23 6.43 -9.87 -22.65
CA ASN A 23 5.79 -9.03 -23.66
C ASN A 23 4.30 -9.33 -23.74
N ILE A 24 3.48 -8.30 -23.90
CA ILE A 24 2.03 -8.46 -24.11
C ILE A 24 1.82 -8.67 -25.61
N ASP A 25 1.98 -9.91 -26.05
CA ASP A 25 1.84 -10.37 -27.44
C ASP A 25 0.48 -11.01 -27.75
N ARG A 26 -0.27 -11.37 -26.71
CA ARG A 26 -1.59 -12.03 -26.78
C ARG A 26 -2.52 -11.52 -25.68
N PRO A 27 -3.82 -11.91 -25.67
CA PRO A 27 -4.74 -11.46 -24.65
C PRO A 27 -4.23 -11.72 -23.24
N ILE A 28 -4.28 -10.71 -22.36
CA ILE A 28 -3.74 -10.78 -20.99
C ILE A 28 -4.34 -11.94 -20.20
N GLY A 29 -5.59 -12.32 -20.48
CA GLY A 29 -6.25 -13.48 -19.86
C GLY A 29 -5.54 -14.81 -20.15
N GLU A 30 -4.90 -14.95 -21.31
CA GLU A 30 -4.08 -16.11 -21.66
C GLU A 30 -2.70 -16.04 -21.03
N ILE A 31 -2.06 -14.87 -21.06
CA ILE A 31 -0.75 -14.67 -20.43
C ILE A 31 -0.83 -14.95 -18.92
N ARG A 32 -1.93 -14.54 -18.28
CA ARG A 32 -2.23 -14.83 -16.86
C ARG A 32 -2.30 -16.33 -16.53
N LYS A 33 -2.66 -17.17 -17.50
CA LYS A 33 -2.73 -18.62 -17.31
C LYS A 33 -1.38 -19.30 -17.48
N SER A 34 -0.35 -18.59 -17.95
CA SER A 34 0.99 -19.14 -18.12
C SER A 34 1.60 -19.56 -16.78
N ASP A 35 2.37 -20.64 -16.81
CA ASP A 35 3.01 -21.19 -15.60
C ASP A 35 4.04 -20.24 -15.02
N LYS A 36 4.68 -19.43 -15.88
CA LYS A 36 5.59 -18.36 -15.47
C LYS A 36 4.88 -17.34 -14.56
N ILE A 37 3.73 -16.82 -14.98
CA ILE A 37 2.97 -15.87 -14.14
C ILE A 37 2.51 -16.55 -12.85
N LYS A 38 1.97 -17.77 -12.91
CA LYS A 38 1.53 -18.50 -11.71
C LYS A 38 2.67 -18.69 -10.70
N HIS A 39 3.85 -19.10 -11.17
CA HIS A 39 5.02 -19.27 -10.33
C HIS A 39 5.42 -17.98 -9.60
N PHE A 40 5.52 -16.86 -10.34
CA PHE A 40 5.88 -15.57 -9.72
C PHE A 40 4.80 -15.04 -8.78
N LEU A 41 3.52 -15.32 -9.04
CA LEU A 41 2.41 -14.98 -8.14
C LEU A 41 2.47 -15.81 -6.85
N ASP A 42 2.71 -17.12 -6.94
CA ASP A 42 2.78 -18.00 -5.77
C ASP A 42 4.00 -17.68 -4.88
N MET A 43 5.08 -17.20 -5.49
CA MET A 43 6.31 -16.79 -4.82
C MET A 43 6.30 -15.33 -4.36
N GLU A 44 5.29 -14.54 -4.72
CA GLU A 44 5.19 -13.13 -4.31
C GLU A 44 5.17 -13.05 -2.77
N GLY A 45 6.10 -12.29 -2.17
CA GLY A 45 6.27 -12.20 -0.72
C GLY A 45 7.11 -13.34 -0.09
N ARG A 46 7.56 -14.32 -0.88
CA ARG A 46 8.39 -15.46 -0.42
C ARG A 46 9.83 -15.42 -0.93
N PHE A 47 10.15 -14.55 -1.89
CA PHE A 47 11.52 -14.37 -2.34
C PHE A 47 12.39 -13.74 -1.26
N THR A 48 13.70 -14.03 -1.28
CA THR A 48 14.67 -13.43 -0.35
C THR A 48 14.68 -11.91 -0.44
N PHE A 49 14.48 -11.35 -1.64
CA PHE A 49 14.39 -9.90 -1.84
C PHE A 49 13.06 -9.29 -1.35
N CYS A 50 12.05 -10.11 -1.05
CA CYS A 50 10.83 -9.62 -0.41
C CYS A 50 11.04 -9.32 1.08
N GLU A 51 12.06 -9.93 1.71
CA GLU A 51 12.40 -9.69 3.11
C GLU A 51 12.85 -8.23 3.30
N GLY A 52 12.11 -7.47 4.12
CA GLY A 52 12.39 -6.05 4.33
C GLY A 52 11.81 -5.11 3.27
N CYS A 53 11.04 -5.61 2.29
CA CYS A 53 10.27 -4.73 1.41
C CYS A 53 9.22 -3.95 2.23
N THR A 54 9.39 -2.64 2.34
CA THR A 54 8.51 -1.76 3.14
C THR A 54 7.42 -1.09 2.32
N VAL A 55 7.55 -1.15 0.99
CA VAL A 55 6.50 -0.64 0.11
C VAL A 55 5.40 -1.67 0.09
N ASN A 56 4.17 -1.21 0.30
CA ASN A 56 3.00 -2.05 0.19
C ASN A 56 2.92 -2.51 -1.28
N CYS A 57 3.47 -3.70 -1.56
CA CYS A 57 3.02 -4.53 -2.67
C CYS A 57 1.49 -4.51 -2.52
N TYR A 58 0.73 -4.21 -3.57
CA TYR A 58 -0.72 -3.92 -3.51
C TYR A 58 -1.57 -5.18 -3.17
N PHE A 59 -1.02 -6.04 -2.31
CA PHE A 59 -1.54 -7.24 -1.68
C PHE A 59 -2.71 -6.96 -0.75
N GLU A 60 -2.90 -5.71 -0.35
CA GLU A 60 -4.15 -5.28 0.24
C GLU A 60 -5.11 -4.96 -0.92
N PRO A 61 -6.00 -5.88 -1.33
CA PRO A 61 -7.07 -5.52 -2.24
C PRO A 61 -7.79 -4.34 -1.60
N SER A 62 -7.92 -3.25 -2.33
CA SER A 62 -8.39 -1.98 -1.76
C SER A 62 -9.75 -2.07 -1.05
N PHE A 63 -10.52 -3.16 -1.22
CA PHE A 63 -11.85 -3.31 -0.63
C PHE A 63 -12.29 -4.74 -0.26
N ALA A 64 -11.43 -5.76 -0.35
CA ALA A 64 -11.83 -7.14 0.01
C ALA A 64 -11.08 -7.59 1.28
N PHE A 65 -11.79 -7.86 2.36
CA PHE A 65 -11.20 -8.43 3.58
C PHE A 65 -11.25 -9.96 3.48
N PRO A 66 -10.22 -10.66 2.99
CA PRO A 66 -10.18 -12.10 3.16
C PRO A 66 -10.04 -12.41 4.65
N THR A 67 -10.82 -13.34 5.17
CA THR A 67 -10.67 -13.89 6.53
C THR A 67 -9.48 -14.85 6.60
N ASN A 68 -8.28 -14.36 6.25
CA ASN A 68 -7.05 -15.14 6.30
C ASN A 68 -6.08 -14.61 7.38
N LEU A 69 -5.06 -15.42 7.70
CA LEU A 69 -4.06 -15.11 8.73
C LEU A 69 -3.37 -13.76 8.50
N TYR A 70 -3.05 -13.45 7.24
CA TYR A 70 -2.35 -12.23 6.85
C TYR A 70 -3.23 -10.98 7.02
N ALA A 71 -4.55 -11.09 6.84
CA ALA A 71 -5.48 -10.00 7.12
C ALA A 71 -5.48 -9.63 8.60
N ILE A 72 -5.46 -10.63 9.50
CA ILE A 72 -5.33 -10.42 10.95
C ILE A 72 -3.97 -9.78 11.26
N SER A 73 -2.88 -10.27 10.67
CA SER A 73 -1.54 -9.71 10.85
C SER A 73 -1.47 -8.23 10.42
N SER A 74 -2.14 -7.88 9.32
CA SER A 74 -2.18 -6.50 8.79
C SER A 74 -3.02 -5.54 9.65
N LEU A 75 -3.94 -6.07 10.46
CA LEU A 75 -4.92 -5.28 11.20
C LEU A 75 -4.27 -4.38 12.26
N THR A 76 -3.21 -4.84 12.90
CA THR A 76 -2.44 -4.06 13.90
C THR A 76 -1.86 -2.78 13.30
N SER A 77 -1.30 -2.89 12.08
CA SER A 77 -0.76 -1.76 11.33
C SER A 77 -1.85 -0.78 10.91
N LYS A 78 -3.02 -1.29 10.49
CA LYS A 78 -4.19 -0.46 10.14
C LYS A 78 -4.75 0.29 11.35
N PHE A 79 -4.81 -0.33 12.52
CA PHE A 79 -5.21 0.33 13.76
C PHE A 79 -4.24 1.46 14.14
N LYS A 80 -2.93 1.18 14.14
CA LYS A 80 -1.91 2.20 14.45
C LYS A 80 -1.97 3.39 13.49
N TYR A 81 -2.11 3.12 12.19
CA TYR A 81 -2.26 4.15 11.17
C TYR A 81 -3.55 4.96 11.37
N SER A 82 -4.68 4.29 11.61
CA SER A 82 -5.98 4.94 11.83
C SER A 82 -5.98 5.82 13.07
N TYR A 83 -5.36 5.37 14.17
CA TYR A 83 -5.20 6.18 15.37
C TYR A 83 -4.36 7.44 15.11
N ASN A 84 -3.20 7.27 14.46
CA ASN A 84 -2.35 8.42 14.12
C ASN A 84 -3.05 9.40 13.17
N LYS A 85 -3.84 8.90 12.21
CA LYS A 85 -4.53 9.72 11.21
C LYS A 85 -5.76 10.42 11.78
N LEU A 86 -6.63 9.70 12.48
CA LEU A 86 -7.94 10.21 12.90
C LEU A 86 -7.88 10.91 14.26
N ILE A 87 -7.10 10.39 15.21
CA ILE A 87 -7.06 10.91 16.58
C ILE A 87 -5.96 11.96 16.73
N LYS A 88 -4.69 11.61 16.43
CA LYS A 88 -3.57 12.56 16.61
C LYS A 88 -3.70 13.80 15.73
N GLN A 89 -4.16 13.68 14.48
CA GLN A 89 -4.34 14.87 13.63
C GLN A 89 -5.47 15.76 14.13
N LYS A 90 -6.59 15.18 14.60
CA LYS A 90 -7.70 15.95 15.19
C LYS A 90 -7.26 16.67 16.46
N ILE A 91 -6.55 15.99 17.36
CA ILE A 91 -6.03 16.59 18.61
C ILE A 91 -5.05 17.72 18.29
N LYS A 92 -4.13 17.54 17.34
CA LYS A 92 -3.18 18.58 16.92
C LYS A 92 -3.89 19.79 16.31
N LYS A 93 -4.96 19.57 15.52
CA LYS A 93 -5.79 20.64 14.93
C LYS A 93 -6.57 21.41 16.01
N LEU A 94 -7.13 20.71 17.00
CA LEU A 94 -7.83 21.31 18.14
C LEU A 94 -6.88 22.12 19.04
N SER A 95 -5.69 21.59 19.34
CA SER A 95 -4.66 22.29 20.12
C SER A 95 -4.16 23.56 19.42
N LYS A 96 -3.98 23.52 18.09
CA LYS A 96 -3.59 24.71 17.31
C LYS A 96 -4.70 25.78 17.29
N SER A 97 -5.96 25.37 17.09
CA SER A 97 -7.11 26.27 17.10
C SER A 97 -7.42 26.91 18.47
N GLY A 98 -7.01 26.27 19.58
CA GLY A 98 -7.07 26.84 20.92
C GLY A 98 -5.94 27.84 21.23
N SER A 99 -4.75 27.61 20.65
CA SER A 99 -3.63 28.55 20.75
C SER A 99 -3.88 29.83 19.95
N ASP A 100 -4.42 29.71 18.74
CA ASP A 100 -4.75 30.87 17.89
C ASP A 100 -5.83 31.75 18.52
N ARG A 101 -6.85 31.15 19.18
CA ARG A 101 -7.89 31.90 19.92
C ARG A 101 -7.37 32.65 21.14
N LYS A 102 -6.39 32.10 21.86
CA LYS A 102 -5.76 32.77 23.02
C LYS A 102 -4.89 33.96 22.63
N ILE A 103 -4.34 33.97 21.41
CA ILE A 103 -3.53 35.09 20.89
C ILE A 103 -4.43 36.25 20.49
N ILE A 104 -5.56 35.99 19.81
CA ILE A 104 -6.53 37.01 19.38
C ILE A 104 -7.19 37.70 20.60
N SER A 105 -7.55 36.96 21.65
CA SER A 105 -8.14 37.56 22.86
C SER A 105 -7.15 38.42 23.67
N LYS A 106 -5.83 38.25 23.46
CA LYS A 106 -4.78 39.02 24.15
C LYS A 106 -4.37 40.28 23.38
N SER A 107 -4.67 40.37 22.09
CA SER A 107 -4.45 41.59 21.29
C SER A 107 -5.58 42.62 21.40
N GLU A 108 -6.77 42.21 21.87
CA GLU A 108 -7.94 43.11 22.05
C GLU A 108 -8.04 43.70 23.47
N SER A 109 -7.11 43.34 24.37
CA SER A 109 -7.09 43.76 25.78
C SER A 109 -5.84 44.58 26.14
N ASN A 110 -5.15 45.15 25.15
CA ASN A 110 -4.03 46.07 25.33
C ASN A 110 -4.23 47.33 24.47
#